data_AF-A0A527ZB19-F1
#
_entry.id   AF-A0A527ZB19-F1
#
_cell.length_a   1.000
_cell.length_b   1.000
_cell.length_c   1.000
_cell.angle_alpha   90.00
_cell.angle_beta   90.00
_cell.angle_gamma   90.00
#
_symmetry.space_group_name_H-M   'P 1'
#
loop_
_entity.id
_entity.type
_entity.pdbx_description
1 polymer ?
#
loop_
_entity_poly.entity_id
_entity_poly.type
_entity_poly.pdbx_seq_one_letter_code
_entity_poly.pdbx_strand_id
1 'polypeptide(L)'
;MLQSLLPDRKIHVLVATPSGVSGQGGIDRIMAALDRELHRQGDGKIEARFLSSRGSGSVALSVFYMIGFCLRMLVARLAGRADVVHINVSSFGSTYRKMVIARCARLLGIPYVLHLHGAQ
;
A
#
# COMPACT_ATOMS: atom_id res chain seq x y z
N MET A 1 9.16 15.92 -15.26
CA MET A 1 8.11 16.96 -15.23
C MET A 1 6.93 16.58 -14.32
N LEU A 2 7.18 15.96 -13.15
CA LEU A 2 6.14 15.56 -12.17
C LEU A 2 6.42 16.08 -10.75
N GLN A 3 7.59 16.70 -10.52
CA GLN A 3 8.00 17.20 -9.20
C GLN A 3 7.29 18.50 -8.79
N SER A 4 6.69 19.25 -9.74
CA SER A 4 6.08 20.56 -9.48
C SER A 4 4.64 20.51 -8.95
N LEU A 5 4.07 19.31 -8.75
CA LEU A 5 2.72 19.11 -8.21
C LEU A 5 2.71 18.66 -6.75
N LEU A 6 3.90 18.49 -6.13
CA LEU A 6 3.98 18.11 -4.73
C LEU A 6 3.64 19.32 -3.86
N PRO A 7 2.58 19.26 -3.03
CA PRO A 7 2.25 20.32 -2.10
C PRO A 7 3.41 20.55 -1.11
N ASP A 8 3.49 21.74 -0.52
CA ASP A 8 4.50 22.09 0.50
C ASP A 8 4.40 21.26 1.79
N ARG A 9 3.37 20.41 1.90
CA ARG A 9 3.20 19.45 2.99
C ARG A 9 3.64 18.05 2.59
N LYS A 10 4.12 17.30 3.57
CA LYS A 10 4.40 15.87 3.44
C LYS A 10 3.15 15.11 3.00
N ILE A 11 3.28 14.31 1.94
CA ILE A 11 2.25 13.39 1.46
C ILE A 11 2.47 12.03 2.12
N HIS A 12 1.43 11.49 2.76
CA HIS A 12 1.45 10.17 3.37
C HIS A 12 0.81 9.13 2.45
N VAL A 13 1.63 8.19 1.98
CA VAL A 13 1.23 7.12 1.05
C VAL A 13 1.17 5.79 1.79
N LEU A 14 0.02 5.13 1.82
CA LEU A 14 -0.10 3.77 2.32
C LEU A 14 0.05 2.77 1.17
N VAL A 15 1.05 1.90 1.22
CA VAL A 15 1.29 0.91 0.16
C VAL A 15 0.88 -0.48 0.64
N ALA A 16 -0.14 -1.06 0.02
CA ALA A 16 -0.55 -2.43 0.25
C ALA A 16 0.38 -3.39 -0.50
N THR A 17 1.11 -4.20 0.26
CA THR A 17 2.03 -5.23 -0.23
C THR A 17 1.60 -6.59 0.31
N PRO A 18 1.87 -7.70 -0.41
CA PRO A 18 1.54 -9.04 0.07
C PRO A 18 2.14 -9.33 1.45
N SER A 19 3.44 -9.08 1.65
CA SER A 19 4.13 -9.47 2.88
C SER A 19 4.89 -8.32 3.55
N GLY A 20 4.60 -7.06 3.21
CA GLY A 20 5.40 -5.93 3.69
C GLY A 20 6.74 -5.85 2.96
N VAL A 21 7.68 -5.10 3.55
CA VAL A 21 9.08 -4.99 3.07
C VAL A 21 9.89 -6.28 3.24
N SER A 22 9.37 -7.25 4.00
CA SER A 22 10.07 -8.48 4.41
C SER A 22 9.74 -9.71 3.55
N GLY A 23 8.93 -9.55 2.49
CA GLY A 23 8.53 -10.65 1.62
C GLY A 23 9.61 -11.05 0.61
N GLN A 24 9.63 -12.33 0.24
CA GLN A 24 10.57 -12.86 -0.76
C GLN A 24 10.02 -12.83 -2.20
N GLY A 25 8.76 -12.43 -2.38
CA GLY A 25 8.09 -12.36 -3.69
C GLY A 25 8.59 -11.22 -4.57
N GLY A 26 8.35 -11.31 -5.88
CA GLY A 26 8.81 -10.29 -6.84
C GLY A 26 8.32 -8.87 -6.52
N ILE A 27 7.04 -8.72 -6.15
CA ILE A 27 6.46 -7.43 -5.74
C ILE A 27 7.11 -6.89 -4.47
N ASP A 28 7.37 -7.76 -3.48
CA ASP A 28 7.95 -7.32 -2.21
C ASP A 28 9.38 -6.79 -2.41
N ARG A 29 10.18 -7.41 -3.30
CA ARG A 29 11.52 -6.90 -3.65
C ARG A 29 11.49 -5.55 -4.35
N ILE A 30 10.57 -5.35 -5.28
CA ILE A 30 10.40 -4.06 -5.98
C ILE A 30 9.99 -2.98 -4.96
N MET A 31 9.03 -3.29 -4.09
CA MET A 31 8.56 -2.35 -3.07
C MET A 31 9.64 -2.04 -2.03
N ALA A 32 10.48 -3.01 -1.67
CA ALA A 32 11.64 -2.78 -0.81
C ALA A 32 12.73 -1.92 -1.47
N ALA A 33 12.95 -2.08 -2.77
CA ALA A 33 13.86 -1.21 -3.53
C ALA A 33 13.31 0.23 -3.60
N LEU A 34 12.01 0.38 -3.83
CA LEU A 34 11.33 1.67 -3.82
C LEU A 34 11.43 2.36 -2.45
N ASP A 35 11.19 1.63 -1.36
CA ASP A 35 11.32 2.15 0.00
C ASP A 35 12.74 2.68 0.28
N ARG A 36 13.77 1.93 -0.11
CA ARG A 36 15.17 2.36 0.03
C ARG A 36 15.47 3.60 -0.79
N GLU A 37 14.98 3.68 -2.02
CA GLU A 37 15.24 4.83 -2.88
C GLU A 37 14.50 6.08 -2.37
N LEU A 38 13.27 5.94 -1.86
CA LEU A 38 12.55 7.04 -1.22
C LEU A 38 13.29 7.57 0.02
N HIS A 39 13.85 6.67 0.83
CA HIS A 39 14.70 7.08 1.97
C HIS A 39 16.00 7.74 1.51
N ARG A 40 16.64 7.23 0.44
CA ARG A 40 17.90 7.77 -0.11
C ARG A 40 17.72 9.16 -0.71
N GLN A 41 16.60 9.42 -1.38
CA GLN A 41 16.33 10.73 -1.99
C GLN A 41 16.15 11.83 -0.94
N GLY A 42 15.76 11.49 0.30
CA GLY A 42 15.82 12.40 1.45
C GLY A 42 14.93 13.63 1.37
N ASP A 43 14.15 13.80 0.29
CA ASP A 43 13.36 15.00 0.00
C ASP A 43 12.27 15.27 1.05
N GLY A 44 11.96 14.30 1.92
CA GLY A 44 11.05 14.44 3.07
C GLY A 44 9.58 14.71 2.71
N LYS A 45 9.27 15.01 1.45
CA LYS A 45 7.95 15.35 0.92
C LYS A 45 7.02 14.14 0.78
N ILE A 46 7.55 12.93 0.70
CA ILE A 46 6.76 11.69 0.58
C ILE A 46 7.11 10.75 1.72
N GLU A 47 6.10 10.35 2.50
CA GLU A 47 6.21 9.29 3.50
C GLU A 47 5.44 8.06 3.03
N ALA A 48 6.13 7.08 2.48
CA ALA A 48 5.54 5.81 2.11
C ALA A 48 5.59 4.82 3.28
N ARG A 49 4.44 4.22 3.62
CA ARG A 49 4.34 3.16 4.63
C ARG A 49 3.88 1.88 3.96
N PHE A 50 4.78 0.91 3.89
CA PHE A 50 4.53 -0.40 3.29
C PHE A 50 3.91 -1.33 4.33
N LEU A 51 2.64 -1.68 4.13
CA LEU A 51 1.86 -2.51 5.04
C LEU A 51 1.53 -3.85 4.38
N SER A 52 1.67 -4.93 5.16
CA SER A 52 1.37 -6.30 4.74
C SER A 52 -0.14 -6.55 4.72
N SER A 53 -0.66 -7.06 3.59
CA SER A 53 -2.06 -7.43 3.41
C SER A 53 -2.31 -8.95 3.45
N ARG A 54 -1.28 -9.79 3.57
CA ARG A 54 -1.38 -11.26 3.54
C ARG A 54 -0.64 -11.96 4.68
N GLY A 55 0.47 -11.42 5.17
CA GLY A 55 1.38 -12.15 6.07
C GLY A 55 2.06 -13.35 5.40
N SER A 56 2.92 -14.06 6.12
CA SER A 56 3.71 -15.22 5.65
C SER A 56 2.98 -16.58 5.77
N GLY A 57 1.64 -16.59 5.90
CA GLY A 57 0.89 -17.78 6.29
C GLY A 57 -0.19 -18.28 5.32
N SER A 58 -1.08 -19.13 5.86
CA SER A 58 -2.20 -19.77 5.18
C SER A 58 -3.23 -18.76 4.64
N VAL A 59 -3.94 -19.14 3.56
CA VAL A 59 -4.97 -18.29 2.91
C VAL A 59 -6.07 -17.88 3.91
N ALA A 60 -6.37 -18.69 4.92
CA ALA A 60 -7.35 -18.36 5.96
C ALA A 60 -6.90 -17.17 6.83
N LEU A 61 -5.61 -17.08 7.19
CA LEU A 61 -5.10 -15.96 7.97
C LEU A 61 -5.10 -14.63 7.20
N SER A 62 -5.15 -14.68 5.86
CA SER A 62 -5.13 -13.49 5.01
C SER A 62 -6.32 -12.55 5.24
N VAL A 63 -7.45 -13.03 5.75
CA VAL A 63 -8.61 -12.19 6.11
C VAL A 63 -8.31 -11.33 7.33
N PHE A 64 -7.62 -11.86 8.35
CA PHE A 64 -7.22 -11.09 9.52
C PHE A 64 -6.20 -10.00 9.15
N TYR A 65 -5.27 -10.29 8.24
CA TYR A 65 -4.34 -9.28 7.73
C TYR A 65 -5.06 -8.19 6.92
N MET A 66 -6.07 -8.56 6.12
CA MET A 66 -6.91 -7.59 5.41
C MET A 66 -7.68 -6.69 6.38
N ILE A 67 -8.34 -7.26 7.39
CA ILE A 67 -9.05 -6.47 8.42
C ILE A 67 -8.08 -5.56 9.17
N GLY A 68 -6.93 -6.08 9.59
CA GLY A 68 -5.88 -5.30 10.23
C GLY A 68 -5.35 -4.16 9.34
N PHE A 69 -5.24 -4.38 8.03
CA PHE A 69 -4.90 -3.32 7.09
C PHE A 69 -5.99 -2.24 7.04
N CYS A 70 -7.27 -2.63 6.94
CA CYS A 70 -8.38 -1.68 6.94
C CYS A 70 -8.44 -0.86 8.24
N LEU A 71 -8.21 -1.48 9.39
CA LEU A 71 -8.13 -0.77 10.67
C LEU A 71 -6.95 0.21 10.72
N ARG A 72 -5.76 -0.20 10.26
CA ARG A 72 -4.60 0.70 10.17
C ARG A 72 -4.85 1.87 9.22
N MET A 73 -5.51 1.61 8.09
CA MET A 73 -5.91 2.64 7.14
C MET A 73 -6.88 3.64 7.76
N LEU A 74 -7.88 3.16 8.51
CA LEU A 74 -8.80 4.01 9.27
C LEU A 74 -8.05 4.87 10.31
N VAL A 75 -7.20 4.26 11.14
CA VAL A 75 -6.41 4.98 12.15
C VAL A 75 -5.49 6.02 11.50
N ALA A 76 -4.80 5.66 10.41
CA ALA A 76 -3.94 6.59 9.68
C ALA A 76 -4.74 7.75 9.07
N ARG A 77 -5.95 7.49 8.56
CA ARG A 77 -6.84 8.51 8.02
C ARG A 77 -7.37 9.47 9.10
N LEU A 78 -7.72 8.96 10.27
CA LEU A 78 -8.12 9.77 11.42
C LEU A 78 -6.96 10.61 11.96
N ALA A 79 -5.72 10.09 11.87
CA ALA A 79 -4.52 10.81 12.25
C ALA A 79 -3.99 11.80 11.17
N GLY A 80 -4.68 11.96 10.04
CA GLY A 80 -4.23 12.82 8.93
C GLY A 80 -2.98 12.30 8.20
N ARG A 81 -2.67 11.01 8.33
CA ARG A 81 -1.46 10.34 7.80
C ARG A 81 -1.77 9.31 6.72
N ALA A 82 -2.83 9.54 5.95
CA ALA A 82 -3.21 8.70 4.81
C ALA A 82 -3.84 9.58 3.73
N ASP A 83 -3.01 10.14 2.85
CA ASP A 83 -3.44 10.98 1.74
C ASP A 83 -3.80 10.15 0.50
N VAL A 84 -3.10 9.03 0.28
CA VAL A 84 -3.37 8.14 -0.85
C VAL A 84 -3.00 6.69 -0.50
N VAL A 85 -3.74 5.73 -1.06
CA VAL A 85 -3.47 4.30 -0.91
C VAL A 85 -3.00 3.71 -2.24
N HIS A 86 -1.84 3.07 -2.28
CA HIS A 86 -1.35 2.35 -3.44
C HIS A 86 -1.53 0.85 -3.25
N ILE A 87 -2.28 0.20 -4.13
CA ILE A 87 -2.68 -1.21 -4.01
C ILE A 87 -2.10 -2.03 -5.17
N ASN A 88 -1.21 -2.96 -4.86
CA ASN A 88 -0.60 -3.85 -5.85
C ASN A 88 -1.46 -5.12 -6.08
N VAL A 89 -2.13 -5.22 -7.23
CA VAL A 89 -3.01 -6.35 -7.62
C VAL A 89 -2.26 -7.31 -8.54
N SER A 90 -2.49 -8.61 -8.41
CA SER A 90 -1.84 -9.66 -9.22
C SER A 90 -2.84 -10.69 -9.73
N SER A 91 -2.64 -11.26 -10.92
CA SER A 91 -3.59 -12.18 -11.58
C SER A 91 -3.90 -13.46 -10.79
N PHE A 92 -2.99 -13.94 -9.93
CA PHE A 92 -3.22 -15.15 -9.13
C PHE A 92 -3.58 -14.86 -7.66
N GLY A 93 -4.75 -15.36 -7.24
CA GLY A 93 -5.07 -15.77 -5.86
C GLY A 93 -5.39 -14.70 -4.80
N SER A 94 -5.46 -13.40 -5.12
CA SER A 94 -5.72 -12.35 -4.10
C SER A 94 -6.55 -11.15 -4.55
N THR A 95 -7.11 -11.19 -5.76
CA THR A 95 -7.84 -10.05 -6.35
C THR A 95 -8.98 -9.58 -5.45
N TYR A 96 -9.81 -10.50 -4.95
CA TYR A 96 -10.96 -10.16 -4.12
C TYR A 96 -10.60 -9.38 -2.84
N ARG A 97 -9.57 -9.82 -2.10
CA ARG A 97 -9.12 -9.13 -0.86
C ARG A 97 -8.62 -7.71 -1.14
N LYS A 98 -7.91 -7.53 -2.25
CA LYS A 98 -7.39 -6.22 -2.66
C LYS A 98 -8.51 -5.29 -3.14
N MET A 99 -9.57 -5.86 -3.73
CA MET A 99 -10.81 -5.12 -4.02
C MET A 99 -11.55 -4.69 -2.75
N VAL A 100 -11.55 -5.51 -1.68
CA VAL A 100 -12.11 -5.09 -0.38
C VAL A 100 -11.32 -3.92 0.19
N ILE A 101 -9.98 -3.96 0.16
CA ILE A 101 -9.14 -2.83 0.60
C ILE A 101 -9.44 -1.57 -0.22
N ALA A 102 -9.57 -1.69 -1.54
CA ALA A 102 -9.94 -0.57 -2.42
C ALA A 102 -11.32 0.00 -2.08
N ARG A 103 -12.31 -0.85 -1.81
CA ARG A 103 -13.63 -0.40 -1.35
C ARG A 103 -13.55 0.29 0.00
N CYS A 104 -12.78 -0.23 0.96
CA CYS A 104 -12.57 0.42 2.24
C CYS A 104 -11.91 1.80 2.08
N ALA A 105 -10.89 1.93 1.22
CA ALA A 105 -10.27 3.22 0.92
C ALA A 105 -11.29 4.22 0.35
N ARG A 106 -12.13 3.75 -0.58
CA ARG A 106 -13.24 4.54 -1.15
C ARG A 106 -14.25 4.99 -0.09
N LEU A 107 -14.64 4.09 0.83
CA LEU A 107 -15.58 4.42 1.92
C LEU A 107 -15.00 5.43 2.90
N LEU A 108 -13.68 5.40 3.13
CA LEU A 108 -12.97 6.36 3.97
C LEU A 108 -12.66 7.69 3.25
N GLY A 109 -13.08 7.84 1.99
CA GLY A 109 -12.82 9.03 1.17
C GLY A 109 -11.33 9.23 0.88
N ILE A 110 -10.53 8.15 0.88
CA ILE A 110 -9.09 8.21 0.60
C ILE A 110 -8.88 7.91 -0.88
N PRO A 111 -8.24 8.82 -1.66
CA PRO A 111 -7.78 8.52 -3.00
C PRO A 111 -6.95 7.25 -3.04
N TYR A 112 -7.11 6.41 -4.06
CA TYR A 112 -6.32 5.19 -4.19
C TYR A 112 -5.92 4.88 -5.63
N VAL A 113 -4.76 4.26 -5.79
CA VAL A 113 -4.20 3.81 -7.06
C VAL A 113 -4.14 2.29 -7.07
N LEU A 114 -4.77 1.68 -8.07
CA LEU A 114 -4.71 0.24 -8.28
C LEU A 114 -3.65 -0.07 -9.33
N HIS A 115 -2.55 -0.69 -8.90
CA HIS A 115 -1.47 -1.08 -9.80
C HIS A 115 -1.60 -2.56 -10.14
N LEU A 116 -2.06 -2.82 -11.36
CA LEU A 116 -2.28 -4.15 -11.89
C LEU A 116 -0.95 -4.76 -12.36
N HIS A 117 -0.53 -5.85 -11.73
CA HIS A 117 0.57 -6.72 -12.13
C HIS A 117 -0.01 -8.04 -12.63
N GLY A 118 -0.46 -8.03 -13.88
CA GLY A 118 -1.02 -9.20 -14.55
C GLY A 118 -0.71 -9.12 -16.02
N ALA A 119 0.22 -9.95 -16.48
CA ALA A 119 0.43 -10.22 -17.89
C ALA A 119 0.12 -11.70 -18.10
N GLN A 120 -1.16 -11.97 -18.40
CA GLN A 120 -1.61 -13.09 -19.22
C GLN A 120 -2.81 -12.60 -20.01
#